data_AF-L8M4R8-F1
#
_entry.id   AF-L8M4R8-F1
#
_cell.length_a   1.000
_cell.length_b   1.000
_cell.length_c   1.000
_cell.angle_alpha   90.00
_cell.angle_beta   90.00
_cell.angle_gamma   90.00
#
_symmetry.space_group_name_H-M   'P 1'
#
loop_
_entity.id
_entity.type
_entity.pdbx_description
1 polymer ?
#
loop_
_entity_poly.entity_id
_entity_poly.type
_entity_poly.pdbx_seq_one_letter_code
_entity_poly.pdbx_strand_id
1 'polypeptide(L)'
;MSNNQFSPDMSLEEREKKLVEMSDEDIDYSDIPPLDEGFFQNAKLVKRNSATEAISIRVDAETLKWFRETAKNNPEIRGYQTLINDVLRTYMIHQINNNESSQQS
;
A
#
# COMPACT_ATOMS: atom_id res chain seq x y z
N MET A 1 -6.21 18.22 -28.91
CA MET A 1 -5.75 19.45 -28.21
C MET A 1 -6.08 19.26 -26.75
N SER A 2 -5.11 19.35 -25.84
CA SER A 2 -5.36 19.17 -24.40
C SER A 2 -6.15 20.37 -23.88
N ASN A 3 -7.39 20.14 -23.45
CA ASN A 3 -8.24 21.15 -22.83
C ASN A 3 -7.89 21.22 -21.35
N ASN A 4 -6.78 21.89 -21.01
CA ASN A 4 -6.39 22.03 -19.62
C ASN A 4 -7.27 23.09 -18.93
N GLN A 5 -8.45 22.67 -18.46
CA GLN A 5 -9.45 23.52 -17.81
C GLN A 5 -9.03 24.03 -16.42
N PHE A 6 -7.92 23.50 -15.88
CA PHE A 6 -7.39 23.83 -14.56
C PHE A 6 -6.08 24.62 -14.70
N SER A 7 -6.10 25.88 -14.25
CA SER A 7 -4.89 26.70 -14.20
C SER A 7 -4.07 26.39 -12.94
N PRO A 8 -2.73 26.40 -13.02
CA PRO A 8 -1.84 26.19 -11.86
C PRO A 8 -2.10 27.17 -10.70
N ASP A 9 -2.51 28.41 -11.01
CA ASP A 9 -2.72 29.49 -10.05
C ASP A 9 -4.13 29.53 -9.41
N MET A 10 -4.99 28.57 -9.75
CA MET A 10 -6.35 28.47 -9.19
C MET A 10 -6.31 27.99 -7.73
N SER A 11 -7.15 28.59 -6.87
CA SER A 11 -7.28 28.16 -5.47
C SER A 11 -7.96 26.79 -5.35
N LEU A 12 -7.77 26.10 -4.22
CA LEU A 12 -8.38 24.78 -3.99
C LEU A 12 -9.91 24.83 -4.03
N GLU A 13 -10.52 25.87 -3.43
CA GLU A 13 -11.98 26.04 -3.40
C GLU A 13 -12.58 26.26 -4.80
N GLU A 14 -11.88 27.02 -5.66
CA GLU A 14 -12.30 27.23 -7.05
C GLU A 14 -12.18 25.94 -7.88
N ARG A 15 -11.14 25.13 -7.65
CA ARG A 15 -10.97 23.83 -8.30
C ARG A 15 -12.07 22.86 -7.90
N GLU A 16 -12.42 22.80 -6.62
CA GLU A 16 -13.48 21.93 -6.10
C GLU A 16 -14.84 22.27 -6.74
N LYS A 17 -15.22 23.55 -6.77
CA LYS A 17 -16.47 23.98 -7.42
C LYS A 17 -16.50 23.58 -8.90
N LYS A 18 -15.39 23.78 -9.61
CA LYS A 18 -15.28 23.45 -11.03
C LYS A 18 -15.39 21.94 -11.29
N LEU A 19 -14.83 21.10 -10.41
CA LEU A 19 -14.98 19.65 -10.50
C LEU A 19 -16.42 19.19 -10.26
N VAL A 20 -17.14 19.84 -9.33
CA VAL A 20 -18.54 19.51 -9.02
C VAL A 20 -19.50 19.90 -10.15
N GLU A 21 -19.21 20.99 -10.86
CA GLU A 21 -20.01 21.47 -11.99
C GLU A 21 -19.69 20.78 -13.32
N MET A 22 -18.57 20.07 -13.40
CA MET A 22 -18.11 19.37 -14.60
C MET A 22 -18.98 18.15 -14.90
N SER A 23 -19.38 17.99 -16.17
CA SER A 23 -20.09 16.80 -16.63
C SER A 23 -19.11 15.68 -16.96
N ASP A 24 -19.57 14.42 -16.89
CA ASP A 24 -18.74 13.25 -17.23
C ASP A 24 -18.18 13.32 -18.67
N GLU A 25 -18.88 13.98 -19.59
CA GLU A 25 -18.47 14.15 -20.99
C GLU A 25 -17.28 15.11 -21.15
N ASP A 26 -17.09 16.03 -20.19
CA ASP A 26 -16.01 17.01 -20.18
C ASP A 26 -14.71 16.46 -19.56
N ILE A 27 -14.73 15.23 -19.01
CA ILE A 27 -13.58 14.56 -18.42
C ILE A 27 -12.64 14.09 -19.55
N ASP A 28 -11.41 14.61 -19.53
CA ASP A 28 -10.36 14.23 -20.48
C ASP A 28 -9.71 12.89 -20.05
N TYR A 29 -9.95 11.83 -20.83
CA TYR A 29 -9.32 10.52 -20.65
C TYR A 29 -8.13 10.28 -21.62
N SER A 30 -7.62 11.32 -22.27
CA SER A 30 -6.56 11.17 -23.28
C SER A 30 -5.24 10.62 -22.73
N ASP A 31 -4.99 10.79 -21.43
CA ASP A 31 -3.81 10.30 -20.72
C ASP A 31 -4.00 8.89 -20.13
N ILE A 32 -5.24 8.48 -19.87
CA ILE A 32 -5.58 7.20 -19.25
C ILE A 32 -6.51 6.42 -20.18
N PRO A 33 -5.97 5.59 -21.09
CA PRO A 33 -6.79 4.78 -21.98
C PRO A 33 -7.67 3.81 -21.17
N PRO A 34 -8.87 3.47 -21.69
CA PRO A 34 -9.77 2.53 -21.02
C PRO A 34 -9.08 1.16 -20.88
N LEU A 35 -9.25 0.53 -19.71
CA LEU A 35 -8.74 -0.82 -19.45
C LEU A 35 -9.54 -1.83 -20.29
N ASP A 36 -8.86 -2.55 -21.16
CA ASP A 36 -9.46 -3.57 -22.03
C ASP A 36 -9.39 -4.97 -21.40
N GLU A 37 -10.10 -5.93 -21.99
CA GLU A 37 -10.02 -7.33 -21.56
C GLU A 37 -8.60 -7.91 -21.67
N GLY A 38 -7.76 -7.37 -22.56
CA GLY A 38 -6.33 -7.74 -22.67
C GLY A 38 -5.50 -7.36 -21.45
N PHE A 39 -5.77 -6.20 -20.85
CA PHE A 39 -5.19 -5.79 -19.57
C PHE A 39 -5.56 -6.77 -18.46
N PHE A 40 -6.84 -7.14 -18.36
CA PHE A 40 -7.32 -8.06 -17.32
C PHE A 40 -6.84 -9.50 -17.51
N GLN A 41 -6.58 -9.96 -18.75
CA GLN A 41 -6.02 -11.29 -19.01
C GLN A 41 -4.65 -11.51 -18.36
N ASN A 42 -3.83 -10.45 -18.28
CA ASN A 42 -2.49 -10.50 -17.69
C ASN A 42 -2.44 -9.94 -16.26
N ALA A 43 -3.56 -9.43 -15.75
CA ALA A 43 -3.64 -8.87 -14.42
C ALA A 43 -3.44 -9.98 -13.37
N LYS A 44 -2.32 -9.90 -12.65
CA LYS A 44 -2.07 -10.79 -11.51
C LYS A 44 -2.92 -10.35 -10.34
N LEU A 45 -3.91 -11.16 -10.00
CA LEU A 45 -4.74 -10.95 -8.83
C LEU A 45 -3.91 -11.18 -7.57
N VAL A 46 -3.39 -10.10 -6.98
CA VAL A 46 -2.68 -10.14 -5.70
C VAL A 46 -3.72 -10.30 -4.60
N LYS A 47 -4.10 -11.55 -4.30
CA LYS A 47 -4.78 -11.84 -3.03
C LYS A 47 -3.78 -11.57 -1.92
N ARG A 48 -4.11 -10.67 -0.98
CA ARG A 48 -3.45 -10.70 0.32
C ARG A 48 -3.63 -12.11 0.86
N ASN A 49 -2.53 -12.84 1.07
CA ASN A 49 -2.58 -14.15 1.70
C ASN A 49 -3.33 -14.00 3.04
N SER A 50 -4.54 -14.55 3.09
CA SER A 50 -5.49 -14.39 4.19
C SER A 50 -5.20 -15.32 5.36
N ALA A 51 -4.10 -16.08 5.31
CA ALA A 51 -3.73 -17.05 6.33
C ALA A 51 -2.88 -16.41 7.44
N THR A 52 -3.33 -15.29 8.00
CA THR A 52 -2.75 -14.80 9.26
C THR A 52 -3.48 -15.51 10.39
N GLU A 53 -2.82 -16.47 11.04
CA GLU A 53 -3.38 -17.17 12.18
C GLU A 53 -3.31 -16.29 13.43
N ALA A 54 -4.44 -16.16 14.14
CA ALA A 54 -4.51 -15.41 15.38
C ALA A 54 -3.97 -16.26 16.54
N ILE A 55 -2.65 -16.18 16.76
CA ILE A 55 -1.97 -16.88 17.87
C ILE A 55 -1.66 -15.93 19.03
N SER A 56 -1.66 -16.47 20.25
CA SER A 56 -1.24 -15.74 21.45
C SER A 56 0.22 -16.05 21.78
N ILE A 57 1.12 -15.10 21.48
CA ILE A 57 2.53 -15.18 21.84
C ILE A 57 2.83 -14.36 23.09
N ARG A 58 3.78 -14.82 23.92
CA ARG A 58 4.29 -14.03 25.03
C ARG A 58 5.47 -13.20 24.52
N VAL A 59 5.39 -11.90 24.77
CA VAL A 59 6.43 -10.92 24.42
C VAL A 59 6.68 -10.08 25.65
N ASP A 60 7.93 -9.70 25.89
CA ASP A 60 8.31 -8.83 26.99
C ASP A 60 7.58 -7.49 26.93
N ALA A 61 7.27 -6.93 28.10
CA ALA A 61 6.48 -5.70 28.21
C ALA A 61 7.16 -4.50 27.54
N GLU A 62 8.49 -4.41 27.65
CA GLU A 62 9.29 -3.34 27.04
C GLU A 62 9.26 -3.43 25.51
N THR A 63 9.47 -4.63 24.97
CA THR A 63 9.41 -4.90 23.53
C THR A 63 8.03 -4.57 22.97
N LEU A 64 6.95 -5.00 23.65
CA LEU A 64 5.59 -4.68 23.24
C LEU A 64 5.31 -3.17 23.27
N LYS A 65 5.82 -2.46 24.29
CA LYS A 65 5.69 -1.01 24.38
C LYS A 65 6.37 -0.30 23.21
N TRP A 66 7.59 -0.71 22.87
CA TRP A 66 8.31 -0.18 21.72
C TRP A 66 7.54 -0.36 20.42
N PHE A 67 7.01 -1.56 20.14
CA PHE A 67 6.20 -1.81 18.93
C PHE A 67 4.94 -0.94 18.87
N ARG A 68 4.29 -0.68 20.00
CA ARG A 68 3.12 0.21 20.08
C ARG A 68 3.47 1.66 19.78
N GLU A 69 4.54 2.17 20.38
CA GLU A 69 5.01 3.55 20.16
C GLU A 69 5.45 3.74 18.71
N THR A 70 6.23 2.80 18.17
CA THR A 70 6.68 2.83 16.77
C THR A 70 5.50 2.83 15.80
N ALA A 71 4.51 1.95 15.97
CA ALA A 71 3.34 1.94 15.09
C ALA A 71 2.50 3.22 15.21
N LYS A 72 2.42 3.83 16.40
CA LYS A 72 1.71 5.09 16.59
C LYS A 72 2.40 6.26 15.89
N ASN A 73 3.73 6.26 15.87
CA ASN A 73 4.53 7.33 15.28
C ASN A 73 4.69 7.20 13.75
N ASN A 74 4.24 6.09 13.15
CA ASN A 74 4.37 5.81 11.73
C ASN A 74 2.99 5.59 11.10
N PRO A 75 2.41 6.60 10.41
CA PRO A 75 1.04 6.52 9.88
C PRO A 75 0.87 5.51 8.73
N GLU A 76 1.97 5.07 8.11
CA GLU A 76 1.96 4.02 7.08
C GLU A 76 1.72 2.61 7.66
N ILE A 77 1.95 2.42 8.97
CA ILE A 77 1.82 1.13 9.64
C ILE A 77 0.40 0.99 10.19
N ARG A 78 -0.32 -0.04 9.72
CA ARG A 78 -1.71 -0.31 10.10
C ARG A 78 -1.92 -0.59 11.60
N GLY A 79 -0.86 -0.99 12.30
CA GLY A 79 -0.84 -1.18 13.75
C GLY A 79 0.37 -1.99 14.23
N TYR A 80 0.55 -2.07 15.54
CA TYR A 80 1.70 -2.77 16.14
C TYR A 80 1.71 -4.28 15.83
N GLN A 81 0.55 -4.91 15.64
CA GLN A 81 0.46 -6.32 15.25
C GLN A 81 1.03 -6.55 13.84
N THR A 82 0.73 -5.65 12.90
CA THR A 82 1.27 -5.71 11.53
C THR A 82 2.78 -5.53 11.55
N LEU A 83 3.29 -4.57 12.33
CA LEU A 83 4.73 -4.35 12.49
C LEU A 83 5.45 -5.57 13.08
N ILE A 84 4.88 -6.21 14.11
CA ILE A 84 5.44 -7.44 14.68
C ILE A 84 5.52 -8.52 13.61
N ASN A 85 4.45 -8.72 12.84
CA ASN A 85 4.42 -9.73 11.78
C ASN A 85 5.47 -9.45 10.68
N ASP A 86 5.64 -8.20 10.27
CA ASP A 86 6.61 -7.82 9.23
C ASP A 86 8.05 -8.03 9.70
N VAL A 87 8.36 -7.72 10.96
CA VAL A 87 9.68 -8.00 11.56
C VAL A 87 9.96 -9.50 11.60
N LEU A 88 9.00 -10.30 12.09
CA LEU A 88 9.13 -11.76 12.13
C LEU A 88 9.32 -12.35 10.74
N ARG A 89 8.58 -11.86 9.75
CA ARG A 89 8.70 -12.29 8.35
C ARG A 89 10.08 -11.97 7.77
N THR A 90 10.57 -10.76 8.03
CA THR A 90 11.89 -10.31 7.55
C THR A 90 12.99 -11.18 8.15
N TYR A 91 12.92 -11.46 9.45
CA TYR A 91 13.85 -12.34 10.14
C TYR A 91 13.81 -13.77 9.57
N MET A 92 12.61 -14.33 9.36
CA MET A 92 12.43 -15.65 8.77
C MET A 92 13.06 -15.75 7.37
N ILE A 93 12.79 -14.78 6.49
CA ILE A 93 13.37 -14.73 5.13
C ILE A 93 14.90 -14.66 5.20
N HIS A 94 15.44 -13.81 6.07
CA HIS A 94 16.88 -13.69 6.26
C HIS A 94 17.50 -15.01 6.70
N GLN A 95 16.87 -15.73 7.64
CA GLN A 95 17.36 -17.02 8.11
C GLN A 95 17.31 -18.12 7.03
N ILE A 96 16.24 -18.16 6.22
CA ILE A 96 16.12 -19.10 5.10
C ILE A 96 17.26 -18.87 4.10
N ASN A 97 17.48 -17.62 3.69
CA ASN A 97 18.52 -17.29 2.71
C ASN A 97 19.94 -17.63 3.21
N ASN A 98 20.21 -17.43 4.51
CA ASN A 98 21.49 -17.80 5.12
C ASN A 98 21.69 -19.32 5.23
N ASN A 99 20.61 -20.07 5.45
CA ASN A 99 20.67 -21.53 5.52
C ASN A 99 20.87 -22.17 4.14
N GLU A 100 20.29 -21.61 3.08
CA GLU A 100 20.49 -22.10 1.70
C GLU A 100 21.92 -21.87 1.20
N SER A 101 22.56 -20.76 1.60
CA SER A 101 23.97 -20.50 1.30
C SER A 101 24.94 -21.41 2.07
N SER A 102 24.49 -22.07 3.13
CA SER A 102 25.29 -23.02 3.92
C SER A 102 25.18 -24.48 3.44
N GLN A 103 24.29 -24.80 2.50
CA GLN A 103 24.13 -26.16 1.94
C GLN A 103 24.70 -26.33 0.51
N GLN A 104 25.35 -25.29 -0.03
CA GLN A 104 26.00 -25.32 -1.35
C GLN A 104 27.54 -25.23 -1.29
N SER A 105 28.17 -25.45 -0.13
CA SER A 105 29.63 -25.52 0.04
C SER A 105 30.09 -26.87 0.56
#